data_AF-A0A822E0M4-F1
#
_entry.id   AF-A0A822E0M4-F1
#
_cell.length_a   1.000
_cell.length_b   1.000
_cell.length_c   1.000
_cell.angle_alpha   90.00
_cell.angle_beta   90.00
_cell.angle_gamma   90.00
#
_symmetry.space_group_name_H-M   'P 1'
#
loop_
_entity.id
_entity.type
_entity.pdbx_description
1 polymer ?
#
loop_
_entity_poly.entity_id
_entity_poly.type
_entity_poly.pdbx_seq_one_letter_code
_entity_poly.pdbx_strand_id
1 'polypeptide(L)' 'MKILLGIPASKLAGRGYQSAQNVTKIVRKIKRTADFAGIMMWDAGDAKWNNNY' A
#
# COMPACT_ATOMS: atom_id res chain seq x y z
N MET A 1 -14.14 -7.02 12.22
CA MET A 1 -12.99 -7.61 11.50
C MET A 1 -12.11 -6.45 11.03
N LYS A 2 -10.79 -6.59 10.88
CA LYS A 2 -9.93 -5.49 10.40
C LYS A 2 -9.29 -5.86 9.07
N ILE A 3 -9.34 -4.96 8.11
CA ILE A 3 -8.91 -5.17 6.73
C ILE A 3 -7.78 -4.20 6.40
N LEU A 4 -6.68 -4.75 5.90
CA LEU A 4 -5.53 -4.00 5.41
C LEU A 4 -5.51 -4.06 3.87
N LEU A 5 -5.12 -2.96 3.24
CA LEU A 5 -4.82 -2.96 1.80
C LEU A 5 -3.37 -3.42 1.60
N GLY A 6 -3.18 -4.61 1.04
CA GLY A 6 -1.87 -5.12 0.66
C GLY A 6 -1.38 -4.50 -0.64
N ILE A 7 -0.18 -3.89 -0.63
CA ILE A 7 0.47 -3.33 -1.83
C ILE A 7 1.94 -3.75 -1.93
N PRO A 8 2.47 -3.93 -3.15
CA PRO A 8 3.91 -4.05 -3.34
C PRO A 8 4.63 -2.75 -2.95
N ALA A 9 5.74 -2.88 -2.24
CA ALA A 9 6.57 -1.75 -1.85
C ALA A 9 7.42 -1.19 -3.00
N SER A 10 7.67 -2.00 -4.03
CA SER A 10 8.52 -1.64 -5.16
C SER A 10 8.01 -2.20 -6.49
N LYS A 11 8.58 -1.72 -7.60
CA LYS A 11 8.34 -2.26 -8.95
C LYS A 11 8.91 -3.67 -9.16
N LEU A 12 9.62 -4.22 -8.17
CA LEU A 12 10.22 -5.56 -8.24
C LEU A 12 9.18 -6.67 -8.10
N ALA A 13 7.98 -6.36 -7.59
CA ALA A 13 6.86 -7.28 -7.66
C ALA A 13 6.45 -7.51 -9.12
N GLY A 14 6.15 -8.76 -9.47
CA GLY A 14 5.79 -9.13 -10.84
C GLY A 14 4.67 -8.27 -11.43
N ARG A 15 3.69 -7.86 -10.61
CA ARG A 15 2.60 -6.91 -10.94
C ARG A 15 2.07 -6.22 -9.68
N GLY A 16 1.22 -5.20 -9.87
CA GLY A 16 0.38 -4.63 -8.80
C GLY A 16 0.99 -3.45 -8.05
N TYR A 17 2.24 -3.08 -8.33
CA TYR A 17 2.84 -1.86 -7.80
C TYR A 17 2.04 -0.62 -8.24
N GLN A 18 1.83 0.30 -7.31
CA GLN A 18 1.10 1.56 -7.54
C GLN A 18 1.86 2.69 -6.89
N SER A 19 2.05 3.83 -7.57
CA SER A 19 2.71 5.00 -6.99
C SER A 19 2.01 5.50 -5.72
N ALA A 20 2.76 6.15 -4.82
CA ALA A 20 2.24 6.73 -3.58
C ALA A 20 1.03 7.67 -3.82
N GLN A 21 1.03 8.43 -4.93
CA GLN A 21 -0.10 9.29 -5.30
C GLN A 21 -1.36 8.48 -5.64
N ASN A 22 -1.23 7.35 -6.32
CA ASN A 22 -2.36 6.47 -6.64
C ASN A 22 -2.86 5.75 -5.38
N VAL A 23 -1.95 5.25 -4.55
CA VAL A 23 -2.28 4.64 -3.25
C VAL A 23 -3.06 5.63 -2.39
N THR A 24 -2.61 6.89 -2.31
CA THR A 24 -3.30 7.95 -1.56
C THR A 24 -4.75 8.16 -2.04
N LYS A 25 -4.98 8.15 -3.38
CA LYS A 25 -6.33 8.28 -3.95
C LYS A 25 -7.22 7.08 -3.59
N ILE A 26 -6.68 5.87 -3.61
CA ILE A 26 -7.40 4.64 -3.23
C ILE A 26 -7.74 4.70 -1.73
N VAL A 27 -6.77 4.99 -0.87
CA VAL A 27 -6.94 5.08 0.58
C VAL A 27 -8.01 6.11 0.96
N ARG A 28 -8.05 7.27 0.29
CA ARG A 28 -9.11 8.27 0.53
C ARG A 28 -10.52 7.74 0.26
N LYS A 29 -10.69 6.80 -0.66
CA LYS A 29 -11.98 6.15 -0.94
C LYS A 29 -12.33 5.10 0.11
N ILE A 30 -11.37 4.22 0.44
CA ILE A 30 -11.63 3.05 1.29
C ILE A 30 -11.54 3.37 2.79
N LYS A 31 -10.87 4.44 3.22
CA LYS A 31 -10.77 4.79 4.65
C LYS A 31 -12.11 5.10 5.34
N ARG A 32 -13.20 5.20 4.57
CA ARG A 32 -14.55 5.44 5.08
C ARG A 32 -15.24 4.17 5.57
N THR A 33 -14.75 2.98 5.22
CA THR A 33 -15.32 1.72 5.74
C THR A 33 -14.83 1.45 7.16
N ALA A 34 -15.74 1.04 8.04
CA ALA A 34 -15.48 0.84 9.47
C ALA A 34 -14.41 -0.24 9.77
N ASP A 35 -14.21 -1.16 8.84
CA ASP A 35 -13.26 -2.26 8.97
C ASP A 35 -11.87 -1.94 8.41
N PHE A 36 -11.67 -0.81 7.71
CA PHE A 36 -10.36 -0.46 7.17
C PHE A 36 -9.37 -0.09 8.28
N ALA A 37 -8.21 -0.75 8.31
CA ALA A 37 -7.22 -0.64 9.36
C ALA A 37 -5.88 -0.05 8.91
N GLY A 38 -5.64 0.08 7.60
CA GLY A 38 -4.39 0.62 7.07
C GLY A 38 -3.86 -0.11 5.84
N ILE A 39 -2.56 0.03 5.61
CA ILE A 39 -1.85 -0.52 4.45
C ILE A 39 -0.80 -1.51 4.95
N MET A 40 -0.69 -2.65 4.28
CA MET A 40 0.39 -3.60 4.48
C MET A 40 1.25 -3.63 3.22
N MET A 41 2.57 -3.62 3.41
CA MET A 41 3.52 -3.52 2.31
C MET A 41 4.49 -4.70 2.34
N TRP A 42 4.78 -5.24 1.17
CA TRP A 42 5.80 -6.27 0.99
C TRP A 42 6.97 -5.75 0.15
N ASP A 43 8.21 -5.71 0.64
CA ASP A 43 8.66 -5.88 2.04
C ASP A 43 9.28 -4.59 2.62
N ALA A 44 9.70 -4.64 3.88
CA ALA A 44 10.29 -3.49 4.56
C ALA A 44 11.63 -3.04 3.95
N GLY A 45 12.41 -3.96 3.38
CA GLY A 45 13.64 -3.65 2.66
C GLY A 45 13.33 -2.87 1.39
N ASP A 46 12.44 -3.42 0.56
CA ASP A 46 11.97 -2.78 -0.66
C ASP A 46 11.31 -1.42 -0.39
N ALA A 47 10.52 -1.30 0.68
CA ALA A 47 9.92 -0.02 1.08
C ALA A 47 10.99 1.02 1.42
N LYS A 48 12.02 0.62 2.17
CA LYS A 48 13.13 1.50 2.56
C LYS A 48 13.98 1.93 1.36
N TRP A 49 14.32 0.99 0.48
CA TRP A 49 15.13 1.25 -0.72
C TRP A 49 14.38 2.03 -1.80
N ASN A 50 13.05 1.93 -1.85
CA ASN A 50 12.21 2.69 -2.76
C ASN A 50 11.83 4.08 -2.20
N ASN A 51 12.83 4.87 -1.82
CA ASN A 51 12.69 6.22 -1.25
C ASN A 51 11.83 6.30 0.03
N ASN A 52 11.91 5.28 0.89
CA ASN A 52 11.00 5.16 2.05
C ASN A 52 9.55 5.34 1.64
N TYR A 53 9.09 4.45 0.75
CA TYR A 53 7.76 4.45 0.18
C TYR A 53 6.67 5.16 1.01
#